data_AF-A0A7S0WLB8-F1
#
_entry.id   AF-A0A7S0WLB8-F1
#
_cell.length_a   1.000
_cell.length_b   1.000
_cell.length_c   1.000
_cell.angle_alpha   90.00
_cell.angle_beta   90.00
_cell.angle_gamma   90.00
#
_symmetry.space_group_name_H-M   'P 1'
#
loop_
_entity.id
_entity.type
_entity.pdbx_description
1 polymer ?
#
loop_
_entity_poly.entity_id
_entity_poly.type
_entity_poly.pdbx_seq_one_letter_code
_entity_poly.pdbx_strand_id
1 'polypeptide(L)'
;IIDDPIDQMSMEYVQSPVISSVYPFNGPTSGGSLIRVSGSHLRTSSHLVLDGSESSSHFYSSALFVSELPPSSASVVLDVYAAADGNLVSNILTFTYRSLATLTSFTPDGIATSGGSVVYVTGTNMPNDKSLSCAFGTILVAGQWAS
;
A
#
# COMPACT_ATOMS: atom_id res chain seq x y z
N ILE A 1 -20.51 -42.96 -33.75
CA ILE A 1 -20.02 -41.81 -34.53
C ILE A 1 -21.19 -40.83 -34.56
N ILE A 2 -21.28 -39.76 -33.77
CA ILE A 2 -20.33 -39.03 -32.92
C ILE A 2 -21.09 -38.66 -31.64
N ASP A 3 -20.42 -38.83 -30.50
CA ASP A 3 -20.75 -38.26 -29.20
C ASP A 3 -20.57 -36.75 -29.34
N ASP A 4 -21.67 -36.00 -29.49
CA ASP A 4 -21.59 -34.54 -29.68
C ASP A 4 -21.54 -33.92 -28.28
N PRO A 5 -20.36 -33.47 -27.80
CA PRO A 5 -20.28 -32.84 -26.52
C PRO A 5 -20.92 -31.47 -26.72
N ILE A 6 -22.16 -31.32 -26.28
CA ILE A 6 -22.74 -29.99 -26.13
C ILE A 6 -21.75 -29.25 -25.25
N ASP A 7 -21.01 -28.34 -25.89
CA ASP A 7 -19.96 -27.51 -25.34
C ASP A 7 -20.48 -27.01 -23.99
N GLN A 8 -19.94 -27.59 -22.91
CA GLN A 8 -20.46 -27.35 -21.56
C GLN A 8 -19.98 -25.95 -21.18
N MET A 9 -20.67 -24.95 -21.72
CA MET A 9 -20.41 -23.55 -21.50
C MET A 9 -20.80 -23.26 -20.05
N SER A 10 -19.84 -23.51 -19.16
CA SER A 10 -19.96 -23.16 -17.76
C SER A 10 -20.06 -21.65 -17.67
N MET A 11 -21.24 -21.16 -17.29
CA MET A 11 -21.40 -19.78 -16.85
C MET A 11 -20.85 -19.70 -15.43
N GLU A 12 -19.60 -19.24 -15.29
CA GLU A 12 -19.07 -18.89 -13.99
C GLU A 12 -19.68 -17.55 -13.57
N TYR A 13 -20.44 -17.53 -12.47
CA TYR A 13 -20.89 -16.27 -11.88
C TYR A 13 -19.70 -15.61 -11.19
N VAL A 14 -19.15 -14.57 -11.82
CA VAL A 14 -17.99 -13.86 -11.28
C VAL A 14 -18.42 -12.59 -10.57
N GLN A 15 -18.00 -12.44 -9.31
CA GLN A 15 -18.16 -11.22 -8.54
C GLN A 15 -16.98 -10.28 -8.75
N SER A 16 -17.25 -8.98 -8.84
CA SER A 16 -16.20 -7.96 -8.86
C SER A 16 -15.35 -8.00 -7.57
N PRO A 17 -14.05 -7.74 -7.68
CA PRO A 17 -13.18 -7.61 -6.51
C PRO A 17 -13.66 -6.44 -5.65
N VAL A 18 -13.50 -6.56 -4.34
CA VAL A 18 -13.76 -5.45 -3.40
C VAL A 18 -12.51 -5.26 -2.55
N ILE A 19 -11.99 -4.04 -2.50
CA ILE A 19 -10.86 -3.69 -1.64
C ILE A 19 -11.35 -3.06 -0.34
N SER A 20 -10.88 -3.60 0.78
CA SER A 20 -11.25 -3.14 2.12
C SER A 20 -10.18 -2.27 2.75
N SER A 21 -8.90 -2.50 2.45
CA SER A 21 -7.80 -1.73 3.04
C SER A 21 -6.50 -1.86 2.26
N VAL A 22 -5.68 -0.80 2.31
CA VAL A 22 -4.28 -0.81 1.88
C VAL A 22 -3.36 -0.46 3.05
N TYR A 23 -2.26 -1.17 3.20
CA TYR A 23 -1.24 -0.87 4.21
C TYR A 23 0.18 -1.14 3.71
N PRO A 24 1.12 -0.19 3.83
CA PRO A 24 0.91 1.18 4.27
C PRO A 24 -0.01 1.96 3.29
N PHE A 25 -0.64 3.03 3.77
CA PHE A 25 -1.54 3.89 2.97
C PHE A 25 -0.83 5.12 2.37
N ASN A 26 0.48 5.22 2.60
CA ASN A 26 1.34 6.26 2.07
C ASN A 26 2.77 5.73 1.92
N GLY A 27 3.57 6.41 1.11
CA GLY A 27 4.95 6.02 0.84
C GLY A 27 5.73 7.06 0.04
N PRO A 28 7.03 6.82 -0.23
CA PRO A 28 7.90 7.77 -0.89
C PRO A 28 7.53 8.03 -2.35
N THR A 29 7.66 9.28 -2.80
CA THR A 29 7.52 9.68 -4.21
C THR A 29 8.45 8.94 -5.18
N SER A 30 9.54 8.36 -4.67
CA SER A 30 10.46 7.51 -5.44
C SER A 30 9.90 6.14 -5.81
N GLY A 31 8.72 5.76 -5.31
CA GLY A 31 8.16 4.42 -5.53
C GLY A 31 8.84 3.34 -4.68
N GLY A 32 8.66 2.07 -5.06
CA GLY A 32 9.21 0.90 -4.36
C GLY A 32 8.47 0.54 -3.08
N SER A 33 7.31 1.14 -2.83
CA SER A 33 6.48 0.80 -1.67
C SER A 33 5.83 -0.56 -1.90
N LEU A 34 6.14 -1.53 -1.04
CA LEU A 34 5.41 -2.79 -0.96
C LEU A 34 4.16 -2.60 -0.10
N ILE A 35 3.01 -2.58 -0.75
CA ILE A 35 1.72 -2.41 -0.08
C ILE A 35 0.95 -3.73 -0.05
N ARG A 36 0.28 -3.97 1.07
CA ARG A 36 -0.67 -5.06 1.23
C ARG A 36 -2.06 -4.56 0.92
N VAL A 37 -2.73 -5.20 -0.04
CA VAL A 37 -4.12 -4.91 -0.42
C VAL A 37 -4.99 -6.04 0.07
N SER A 38 -5.89 -5.73 1.00
CA SER A 38 -6.85 -6.69 1.55
C SER A 38 -8.24 -6.42 0.99
N GLY A 39 -9.01 -7.48 0.79
CA GLY A 39 -10.29 -7.40 0.12
C GLY A 39 -11.07 -8.71 0.08
N SER A 40 -11.92 -8.84 -0.93
CA SER A 40 -12.67 -10.05 -1.24
C SER A 40 -12.82 -10.22 -2.75
N HIS A 41 -13.07 -11.46 -3.19
CA HIS A 41 -13.18 -11.83 -4.61
C HIS A 41 -11.96 -11.47 -5.45
N LEU A 42 -10.78 -11.38 -4.82
CA LEU A 42 -9.52 -11.21 -5.53
C LEU A 42 -9.18 -12.51 -6.27
N ARG A 43 -8.48 -12.39 -7.39
CA ARG A 43 -8.12 -13.51 -8.28
C ARG A 43 -6.66 -13.45 -8.64
N THR A 44 -6.13 -14.54 -9.20
CA THR A 44 -4.76 -14.58 -9.72
C THR A 44 -4.51 -13.55 -10.83
N SER A 45 -5.56 -13.15 -11.56
CA SER A 45 -5.51 -12.08 -12.56
C SER A 45 -5.65 -10.67 -11.96
N SER A 46 -5.84 -10.55 -10.63
CA SER A 46 -5.97 -9.27 -9.96
C SER A 46 -4.64 -8.53 -9.90
N HIS A 47 -4.64 -7.30 -10.36
CA HIS A 47 -3.52 -6.37 -10.26
C HIS A 47 -4.04 -4.98 -9.90
N LEU A 48 -3.17 -4.19 -9.29
CA LEU A 48 -3.49 -2.83 -8.90
C LEU A 48 -3.15 -1.84 -10.02
N VAL A 49 -4.10 -0.98 -10.36
CA VAL A 49 -3.92 0.11 -11.31
C VAL A 49 -3.87 1.43 -10.53
N LEU A 50 -2.90 2.27 -10.89
CA LEU A 50 -2.61 3.56 -10.27
C LEU A 50 -2.66 4.62 -11.35
N ASP A 51 -3.70 5.46 -11.34
CA ASP A 51 -3.95 6.50 -12.36
C ASP A 51 -3.81 5.97 -13.81
N GLY A 52 -4.23 4.74 -14.05
CA GLY A 52 -4.16 4.07 -15.36
C GLY A 52 -2.87 3.29 -15.65
N SER A 53 -1.88 3.29 -14.75
CA SER A 53 -0.68 2.45 -14.85
C SER A 53 -0.80 1.20 -13.99
N GLU A 54 -0.51 0.03 -14.57
CA GLU A 54 -0.44 -1.22 -13.84
C GLU A 54 0.81 -1.29 -12.93
N SER A 55 0.64 -1.90 -11.75
CA SER A 55 1.74 -2.19 -10.81
C SER A 55 2.05 -3.69 -10.73
N SER A 56 3.28 -4.00 -10.32
CA SER A 56 3.72 -5.36 -10.09
C SER A 56 2.99 -5.95 -8.87
N SER A 57 1.99 -6.79 -9.12
CA SER A 57 1.12 -7.36 -8.09
C SER A 57 1.36 -8.87 -7.95
N HIS A 58 1.42 -9.36 -6.71
CA HIS A 58 1.54 -10.77 -6.37
C HIS A 58 0.32 -11.24 -5.58
N PHE A 59 -0.46 -12.11 -6.20
CA PHE A 59 -1.66 -12.71 -5.61
C PHE A 59 -1.30 -13.73 -4.52
N TYR A 60 -1.94 -13.62 -3.35
CA TYR A 60 -1.81 -14.59 -2.26
C TYR A 60 -3.08 -15.41 -2.04
N SER A 61 -4.25 -14.75 -2.07
CA SER A 61 -5.54 -15.39 -1.82
C SER A 61 -6.69 -14.52 -2.31
N SER A 62 -7.91 -15.05 -2.30
CA SER A 62 -9.12 -14.27 -2.63
C SER A 62 -9.39 -13.07 -1.72
N ALA A 63 -8.62 -12.94 -0.63
CA ALA A 63 -8.69 -11.82 0.30
C ALA A 63 -7.42 -10.96 0.35
N LEU A 64 -6.35 -11.33 -0.38
CA LEU A 64 -5.05 -10.67 -0.24
C LEU A 64 -4.19 -10.72 -1.51
N PHE A 65 -3.62 -9.57 -1.87
CA PHE A 65 -2.41 -9.50 -2.69
C PHE A 65 -1.43 -8.45 -2.14
N VAL A 66 -0.18 -8.50 -2.60
CA VAL A 66 0.83 -7.46 -2.36
C VAL A 66 1.18 -6.81 -3.68
N SER A 67 1.37 -5.49 -3.69
CA SER A 67 1.79 -4.77 -4.90
C SER A 67 2.97 -3.85 -4.58
N GLU A 68 3.93 -3.81 -5.50
CA GLU A 68 5.02 -2.84 -5.51
C GLU A 68 4.64 -1.63 -6.36
N LEU A 69 4.63 -0.45 -5.75
CA LEU A 69 4.17 0.75 -6.43
C LEU A 69 5.30 1.47 -7.21
N PRO A 70 5.03 1.97 -8.43
CA PRO A 70 5.98 2.76 -9.20
C PRO A 70 6.20 4.15 -8.57
N PRO A 71 7.21 4.91 -9.03
CA PRO A 71 7.38 6.31 -8.63
C PRO A 71 6.18 7.18 -9.04
N SER A 72 5.79 8.14 -8.19
CA SER A 72 4.77 9.14 -8.48
C SER A 72 4.99 10.41 -7.65
N SER A 73 4.61 11.57 -8.20
CA SER A 73 4.72 12.88 -7.54
C SER A 73 3.46 13.30 -6.79
N ALA A 74 2.36 12.56 -6.92
CA ALA A 74 1.05 12.92 -6.38
C ALA A 74 0.38 11.74 -5.68
N SER A 75 -0.66 12.03 -4.88
CA SER A 75 -1.57 10.97 -4.43
C SER A 75 -2.28 10.38 -5.63
N VAL A 76 -2.44 9.06 -5.63
CA VAL A 76 -3.04 8.33 -6.75
C VAL A 76 -4.26 7.56 -6.28
N VAL A 77 -5.20 7.35 -7.21
CA VAL A 77 -6.34 6.47 -6.98
C VAL A 77 -5.90 5.03 -7.24
N LEU A 78 -6.32 4.15 -6.34
CA LEU A 78 -6.07 2.72 -6.40
C LEU A 78 -7.36 1.99 -6.71
N ASP A 79 -7.38 1.21 -7.78
CA ASP A 79 -8.37 0.17 -7.99
C ASP A 79 -7.71 -1.16 -8.36
N VAL A 80 -8.48 -2.24 -8.21
CA VAL A 80 -8.07 -3.59 -8.58
C VAL A 80 -8.80 -3.96 -9.85
N TYR A 81 -8.00 -4.19 -10.89
CA TYR A 81 -8.46 -4.81 -12.10
C TYR A 81 -8.28 -6.31 -12.01
N ALA A 82 -9.31 -7.06 -12.39
CA ALA A 82 -9.23 -8.50 -12.57
C ALA A 82 -9.74 -8.87 -13.98
N ALA A 83 -8.87 -9.47 -14.78
CA ALA A 83 -9.28 -10.01 -16.07
C ALA A 83 -10.18 -11.25 -15.83
N ALA A 84 -11.45 -11.12 -16.19
CA ALA A 84 -12.45 -12.19 -16.23
C ALA A 84 -13.53 -11.80 -17.24
N ASP A 85 -13.53 -12.41 -18.43
CA ASP A 85 -14.51 -12.37 -19.56
C ASP A 85 -15.37 -11.09 -19.77
N GLY A 86 -14.89 -9.95 -19.29
CA GLY A 86 -15.66 -8.73 -19.07
C GLY A 86 -14.99 -7.65 -18.22
N ASN A 87 -13.70 -7.83 -17.84
CA ASN A 87 -12.87 -6.89 -17.06
C ASN A 87 -13.56 -6.32 -15.81
N LEU A 88 -13.32 -6.96 -14.67
CA LEU A 88 -13.89 -6.54 -13.40
C LEU A 88 -13.02 -5.48 -12.74
N VAL A 89 -13.66 -4.50 -12.13
CA VAL A 89 -13.01 -3.39 -11.42
C VAL A 89 -13.58 -3.31 -10.01
N SER A 90 -12.72 -3.06 -9.03
CA SER A 90 -13.15 -2.87 -7.64
C SER A 90 -13.67 -1.46 -7.36
N ASN A 91 -14.09 -1.23 -6.12
CA ASN A 91 -14.13 0.11 -5.55
C ASN A 91 -12.71 0.73 -5.49
N ILE A 92 -12.65 2.03 -5.22
CA ILE A 92 -11.40 2.77 -5.14
C ILE A 92 -10.91 2.98 -3.70
N LEU A 93 -9.61 3.06 -3.53
CA LEU A 93 -8.92 3.59 -2.34
C LEU A 93 -7.90 4.64 -2.78
N THR A 94 -7.28 5.35 -1.83
CA THR A 94 -6.26 6.35 -2.13
C THR A 94 -4.95 5.95 -1.47
N PHE A 95 -3.85 6.14 -2.21
CA PHE A 95 -2.50 6.06 -1.66
C PHE A 95 -1.80 7.40 -1.83
N THR A 96 -1.23 7.90 -0.74
CA THR A 96 -0.56 9.21 -0.72
C THR A 96 0.94 9.06 -0.88
N TYR A 97 1.47 9.52 -2.00
CA TYR A 97 2.92 9.70 -2.15
C TYR A 97 3.37 10.95 -1.39
N ARG A 98 4.45 10.81 -0.63
CA ARG A 98 5.07 11.89 0.16
C ARG A 98 6.56 11.90 -0.08
N SER A 99 7.18 13.08 -0.01
CA SER A 99 8.64 13.17 0.00
C SER A 99 9.19 12.49 1.24
N LEU A 100 10.34 11.83 1.11
CA LEU A 100 11.02 11.23 2.25
C LEU A 100 11.40 12.30 3.29
N ALA A 101 11.18 11.96 4.55
CA ALA A 101 11.67 12.74 5.67
C ALA A 101 13.20 12.78 5.67
N THR A 102 13.78 13.96 5.87
CA THR A 102 15.23 14.09 6.06
C THR A 102 15.52 14.66 7.43
N LEU A 103 16.50 14.06 8.12
CA LEU A 103 16.95 14.52 9.43
C LEU A 103 18.01 15.61 9.25
N THR A 104 17.81 16.76 9.89
CA THR A 104 18.77 17.88 9.89
C THR A 104 19.53 17.96 11.21
N SER A 105 18.83 17.86 12.33
CA SER A 105 19.47 17.87 13.66
C SER A 105 18.61 17.14 14.69
N PHE A 106 19.23 16.76 15.80
CA PHE A 106 18.53 16.28 16.97
C PHE A 106 19.19 16.83 18.23
N THR A 107 18.43 16.97 19.31
CA THR A 107 18.93 17.42 20.61
C THR A 107 18.12 16.80 21.73
N PRO A 108 18.74 16.38 22.85
CA PRO A 108 20.18 16.47 23.17
C PRO A 108 21.04 15.41 22.47
N ASP A 109 22.34 15.69 22.34
CA ASP A 109 23.42 14.80 21.87
C ASP A 109 23.88 13.86 22.99
N GLY A 110 22.94 13.22 23.67
CA GLY A 110 23.21 12.34 24.80
C GLY A 110 21.95 12.07 25.58
N ILE A 111 21.47 10.83 25.52
CA ILE A 111 20.29 10.37 26.24
C ILE A 111 20.63 9.19 27.13
N ALA A 112 19.96 9.11 28.28
CA ALA A 112 20.17 8.00 29.20
C ALA A 112 19.66 6.70 28.57
N THR A 113 20.46 5.63 28.65
CA THR A 113 20.08 4.29 28.16
C THR A 113 18.91 3.69 28.94
N SER A 114 18.59 4.25 30.11
CA SER A 114 17.38 3.93 30.88
C SER A 114 16.07 4.38 30.21
N GLY A 115 16.14 5.21 29.18
CA GLY A 115 14.98 5.81 28.52
C GLY A 115 14.38 6.99 29.28
N GLY A 116 13.25 7.52 28.76
CA GLY A 116 12.52 8.65 29.35
C GLY A 116 12.97 10.04 28.90
N SER A 117 14.09 10.14 28.17
CA SER A 117 14.54 11.42 27.58
C SER A 117 13.64 11.84 26.42
N VAL A 118 13.30 13.14 26.37
CA VAL A 118 12.67 13.76 25.20
C VAL A 118 13.76 14.16 24.22
N VAL A 119 13.64 13.74 22.97
CA VAL A 119 14.54 14.11 21.88
C VAL A 119 13.78 14.99 20.90
N TYR A 120 14.30 16.20 20.67
CA TYR A 120 13.82 17.08 19.62
C TYR A 120 14.52 16.71 18.33
N VAL A 121 13.75 16.57 17.26
CA VAL A 121 14.21 16.14 15.94
C VAL A 121 13.77 17.18 14.94
N THR A 122 14.72 17.82 14.27
CA THR A 122 14.47 18.81 13.22
C THR A 122 14.82 18.20 11.88
N GLY A 123 13.94 18.40 10.91
CA GLY A 123 14.09 17.83 9.58
C GLY A 123 13.20 18.49 8.56
N THR A 124 13.23 18.00 7.32
CA THR A 124 12.30 18.40 6.25
C THR A 124 11.39 17.23 5.88
N ASN A 125 10.19 17.53 5.35
CA ASN A 125 9.18 16.56 4.95
C ASN A 125 8.76 15.58 6.08
N MET A 126 8.95 15.98 7.34
CA MET A 126 8.56 15.19 8.50
C MET A 126 7.02 15.07 8.55
N PRO A 127 6.46 13.87 8.71
CA PRO A 127 5.01 13.71 8.77
C PRO A 127 4.44 14.41 10.00
N ASN A 128 3.43 15.24 9.81
CA ASN A 128 2.64 15.84 10.90
C ASN A 128 1.37 15.02 11.15
N ASP A 129 1.54 13.73 11.45
CA ASP A 129 0.45 12.82 11.80
C ASP A 129 0.95 11.69 12.73
N LYS A 130 0.05 10.75 13.06
CA LYS A 130 0.32 9.65 14.00
C LYS A 130 1.33 8.62 13.50
N SER A 131 1.75 8.67 12.23
CA SER A 131 2.82 7.80 11.70
C SER A 131 4.21 8.28 12.09
N LEU A 132 4.34 9.52 12.57
CA LEU A 132 5.62 10.07 13.01
C LEU A 132 6.19 9.21 14.14
N SER A 133 7.35 8.64 13.90
CA SER A 133 8.05 7.78 14.85
C SER A 133 9.55 7.86 14.65
N CYS A 134 10.30 7.54 15.70
CA CYS A 134 11.74 7.41 15.68
C CYS A 134 12.13 6.01 16.12
N ALA A 135 13.12 5.42 15.45
CA ALA A 135 13.70 4.15 15.85
C ALA A 135 15.03 4.41 16.58
N PHE A 136 15.16 3.88 17.78
CA PHE A 136 16.39 3.85 18.55
C PHE A 136 16.83 2.39 18.68
N GLY A 137 17.74 1.96 17.80
CA GLY A 137 18.03 0.54 17.63
C GLY A 137 16.79 -0.22 17.15
N THR A 138 16.30 -1.16 17.95
CA THR A 138 15.08 -1.93 17.68
C THR A 138 13.82 -1.34 18.32
N ILE A 139 13.94 -0.26 19.08
CA ILE A 139 12.82 0.35 19.81
C ILE A 139 12.20 1.44 18.95
N LEU A 140 10.92 1.27 18.61
CA LEU A 140 10.11 2.31 17.98
C LEU A 140 9.45 3.18 19.05
N VAL A 141 9.63 4.49 18.92
CA VAL A 141 9.06 5.51 19.80
C VAL A 141 8.15 6.40 18.96
N ALA A 142 6.91 6.59 19.41
CA ALA A 142 5.99 7.53 18.76
C ALA A 142 6.51 8.96 18.91
N GLY A 143 6.56 9.68 17.80
CA GLY A 143 6.91 11.10 17.77
C GLY A 143 5.66 11.96 17.94
N GLN A 144 5.84 13.15 18.51
CA GLN A 144 4.84 14.20 18.50
C GLN A 144 5.39 15.39 17.70
N TRP A 145 4.58 15.92 16.79
CA TRP A 145 4.94 17.13 16.07
C TRP A 145 5.08 18.31 17.04
N ALA A 146 6.18 19.05 16.90
CA ALA A 146 6.43 20.30 17.62
C ALA A 146 6.67 21.40 16.56
N SER A 147 5.87 22.46 16.60
CA SER A 147 5.96 23.64 15.72
C SER A 147 6.70 24.79 16.38
#